data_AF-A0A939W765-F1
#
_entry.id   AF-A0A939W765-F1
#
_cell.length_a   1.000
_cell.length_b   1.000
_cell.length_c   1.000
_cell.angle_alpha   90.00
_cell.angle_beta   90.00
_cell.angle_gamma   90.00
#
_symmetry.space_group_name_H-M   'P 1'
#
loop_
_entity.id
_entity.type
_entity.pdbx_description
1 polymer ?
#
loop_
_entity_poly.entity_id
_entity_poly.type
_entity_poly.pdbx_seq_one_letter_code
_entity_poly.pdbx_strand_id
1 'polypeptide(L)'
;MKYYRVHTDEIAWLTKQPRGIFTAVWKLIEAGVTTEEETAEYWRNRRYFEEALPLPPYYEAGNPDGAVTWFKDTEKGNDIWRQMTFYRAMGAKYGVAFFISECDEIPGEVIYEDDFQIAVKGQKPDVRITTKPLEE
;
A
#
# COMPACT_ATOMS: atom_id res chain seq x y z
N MET A 1 17.44 3.67 8.07
CA MET A 1 16.63 2.56 7.54
C MET A 1 15.76 3.17 6.48
N LYS A 2 15.73 2.63 5.27
CA LYS A 2 14.85 3.18 4.23
C LYS A 2 13.46 2.57 4.37
N TYR A 3 12.45 3.41 4.13
CA TYR A 3 11.05 3.01 4.04
C TYR A 3 10.51 3.43 2.69
N TYR A 4 9.59 2.63 2.16
CA TYR A 4 8.92 2.97 0.91
C TYR A 4 7.45 2.59 0.93
N ARG A 5 6.66 3.25 0.09
CA ARG A 5 5.26 2.89 -0.15
C ARG A 5 4.91 3.06 -1.62
N VAL A 6 4.06 2.17 -2.10
CA VAL A 6 3.53 2.20 -3.47
C VAL A 6 2.08 2.65 -3.43
N HIS A 7 1.77 3.68 -4.21
CA HIS A 7 0.48 4.36 -4.18
C HIS A 7 0.12 4.96 -5.53
N THR A 8 -1.13 5.34 -5.73
CA THR A 8 -1.58 6.18 -6.85
C THR A 8 -1.38 7.65 -6.53
N ASP A 9 -1.72 8.57 -7.42
CA ASP A 9 -1.80 10.01 -7.14
C ASP A 9 -3.14 10.44 -6.50
N GLU A 10 -4.15 9.58 -6.52
CA GLU A 10 -5.47 9.82 -5.92
C GLU A 10 -5.39 9.91 -4.38
N ILE A 11 -5.84 11.03 -3.82
CA ILE A 11 -5.88 11.24 -2.37
C ILE A 11 -7.08 10.53 -1.73
N ALA A 12 -6.81 9.58 -0.83
CA ALA A 12 -7.86 8.87 -0.12
C ALA A 12 -8.53 9.79 0.94
N TRP A 13 -9.87 9.78 0.97
CA TRP A 13 -10.66 10.62 1.87
C TRP A 13 -10.31 10.44 3.36
N LEU A 14 -10.05 9.20 3.79
CA LEU A 14 -9.81 8.87 5.19
C LEU A 14 -8.42 9.31 5.68
N THR A 15 -7.37 8.93 4.95
CA THR A 15 -5.98 9.15 5.37
C THR A 15 -5.44 10.52 4.96
N LYS A 16 -6.12 11.23 4.04
CA LYS A 16 -5.63 12.46 3.38
C LYS A 16 -4.29 12.26 2.68
N GLN A 17 -3.99 11.01 2.32
CA GLN A 17 -2.74 10.60 1.69
C GLN A 17 -3.04 9.87 0.38
N PRO A 18 -2.07 9.79 -0.54
CA PRO A 18 -2.22 9.03 -1.77
C PRO A 18 -2.65 7.57 -1.49
N ARG A 19 -3.52 7.00 -2.30
CA ARG A 19 -4.14 5.68 -2.06
C ARG A 19 -3.13 4.56 -2.30
N GLY A 20 -2.98 3.65 -1.33
CA GLY A 20 -2.08 2.50 -1.46
C GLY A 20 -2.52 1.48 -2.53
N ILE A 21 -1.56 0.70 -3.03
CA ILE A 21 -1.74 -0.25 -4.14
C ILE A 21 -2.93 -1.22 -3.95
N PHE A 22 -3.09 -1.82 -2.76
CA PHE A 22 -4.20 -2.74 -2.48
C PHE A 22 -5.56 -2.07 -2.66
N THR A 23 -5.73 -0.88 -2.10
CA THR A 23 -6.99 -0.13 -2.18
C THR A 23 -7.22 0.42 -3.57
N ALA A 24 -6.17 0.75 -4.33
CA ALA A 24 -6.30 1.19 -5.71
C ALA A 24 -6.91 0.10 -6.59
N VAL A 25 -6.41 -1.14 -6.48
CA VAL A 25 -7.00 -2.27 -7.21
C VAL A 25 -8.39 -2.63 -6.69
N TRP A 26 -8.64 -2.54 -5.38
CA TRP A 26 -9.99 -2.68 -4.83
C TRP A 26 -11.00 -1.74 -5.49
N LYS A 27 -10.62 -0.50 -5.80
CA LYS A 27 -11.51 0.46 -6.45
C LYS A 27 -11.90 0.04 -7.88
N LEU A 28 -11.06 -0.70 -8.59
CA LEU A 28 -11.42 -1.30 -9.87
C LEU A 28 -12.50 -2.37 -9.70
N ILE A 29 -12.36 -3.21 -8.67
CA ILE A 29 -13.36 -4.23 -8.32
C ILE A 29 -14.69 -3.58 -7.93
N GLU A 30 -14.64 -2.58 -7.04
CA GLU A 30 -15.82 -1.86 -6.56
C GLU A 30 -16.56 -1.12 -7.69
N ALA A 31 -15.82 -0.63 -8.70
CA ALA A 31 -16.37 0.01 -9.88
C ALA A 31 -17.00 -0.99 -10.88
N GLY A 32 -16.79 -2.29 -10.71
CA GLY A 32 -17.34 -3.33 -11.59
C GLY A 32 -16.74 -3.34 -13.00
N VAL A 33 -15.53 -2.83 -13.18
CA VAL A 33 -14.85 -2.77 -14.49
C VAL A 33 -13.96 -3.98 -14.78
N THR A 34 -13.79 -4.87 -13.79
CA THR A 34 -12.97 -6.08 -13.86
C THR A 34 -13.77 -7.28 -14.31
N THR A 35 -13.11 -8.26 -14.92
CA THR A 35 -13.76 -9.54 -15.25
C THR A 35 -14.03 -10.37 -14.00
N GLU A 36 -14.84 -11.43 -14.14
CA GLU A 36 -15.10 -12.36 -13.04
C GLU A 36 -13.81 -13.09 -12.61
N GLU A 37 -12.95 -13.46 -13.55
CA GLU A 37 -11.67 -14.13 -13.28
C GLU A 37 -10.71 -13.22 -12.50
N GLU A 38 -10.64 -11.94 -12.86
CA GLU A 38 -9.80 -10.96 -12.17
C GLU A 38 -10.31 -10.66 -10.77
N THR A 39 -11.63 -10.58 -10.63
CA THR A 39 -12.27 -10.42 -9.33
C THR A 39 -11.96 -11.62 -8.44
N ALA A 40 -12.06 -12.84 -8.97
CA ALA A 40 -11.70 -14.05 -8.25
C ALA A 40 -10.21 -14.09 -7.89
N GLU A 41 -9.32 -13.68 -8.80
CA GLU A 41 -7.88 -13.60 -8.56
C GLU A 41 -7.52 -12.54 -7.50
N TYR A 42 -8.21 -11.39 -7.50
CA TYR A 42 -8.07 -10.38 -6.46
C TYR A 42 -8.40 -10.96 -5.08
N TRP A 43 -9.51 -11.70 -4.95
CA TRP A 43 -9.87 -12.32 -3.66
C TRP A 43 -8.89 -13.40 -3.23
N ARG A 44 -8.31 -14.18 -4.18
CA ARG A 44 -7.23 -15.12 -3.89
C ARG A 44 -5.99 -14.41 -3.34
N ASN A 45 -5.53 -13.35 -4.01
CA ASN A 45 -4.37 -12.58 -3.58
C ASN A 45 -4.62 -11.89 -2.24
N ARG A 46 -5.79 -11.28 -2.06
CA ARG A 46 -6.17 -10.63 -0.80
C ARG A 46 -6.10 -11.60 0.36
N ARG A 47 -6.69 -12.79 0.22
CA ARG A 47 -6.64 -13.83 1.25
C ARG A 47 -5.20 -14.27 1.54
N TYR A 48 -4.39 -14.46 0.50
CA TYR A 48 -2.98 -14.80 0.67
C TYR A 48 -2.25 -13.75 1.51
N PHE A 49 -2.40 -12.46 1.20
CA PHE A 49 -1.73 -11.40 1.95
C PHE A 49 -2.31 -11.20 3.36
N GLU A 50 -3.61 -11.42 3.58
CA GLU A 50 -4.21 -11.43 4.93
C GLU A 50 -3.68 -12.59 5.79
N GLU A 51 -3.31 -13.72 5.20
CA GLU A 51 -2.68 -14.85 5.90
C GLU A 51 -1.16 -14.68 6.06
N ALA A 52 -0.48 -14.09 5.07
CA ALA A 52 0.97 -13.93 5.03
C ALA A 52 1.49 -12.71 5.82
N LEU A 53 0.68 -11.65 5.95
CA LEU A 53 1.03 -10.44 6.68
C LEU A 53 0.29 -10.39 8.01
N PRO A 54 0.96 -9.98 9.10
CA PRO A 54 0.24 -9.72 10.34
C PRO A 54 -0.74 -8.56 10.10
N LEU A 55 -2.01 -8.75 10.46
CA LEU A 55 -3.02 -7.70 10.35
C LEU A 55 -2.81 -6.67 11.45
N PRO A 56 -2.56 -5.38 11.12
CA PRO A 56 -2.43 -4.37 12.15
C PRO A 56 -3.74 -4.19 12.96
N PRO A 57 -3.70 -4.21 14.31
CA PRO A 57 -4.91 -4.20 15.15
C PRO A 57 -5.84 -3.01 14.92
N TYR A 58 -5.30 -1.85 14.50
CA TYR A 58 -6.09 -0.64 14.25
C TYR A 58 -7.05 -0.76 13.05
N TYR A 59 -6.89 -1.78 12.19
CA TYR A 59 -7.85 -2.04 11.12
C TYR A 59 -9.19 -2.57 11.63
N GLU A 60 -9.24 -3.19 12.82
CA GLU A 60 -10.51 -3.63 13.43
C GLU A 60 -11.48 -2.47 13.67
N ALA A 61 -10.95 -1.28 13.98
CA ALA A 61 -11.71 -0.05 14.15
C ALA A 61 -11.89 0.75 12.86
N GLY A 62 -11.49 0.20 11.70
CA GLY A 62 -11.61 0.89 10.40
C GLY A 62 -10.57 1.97 10.14
N ASN A 63 -9.38 1.90 10.77
CA ASN A 63 -8.29 2.88 10.65
C ASN A 63 -8.71 4.32 11.06
N PRO A 64 -9.15 4.51 12.32
CA PRO A 64 -9.68 5.79 12.81
C PRO A 64 -8.64 6.93 12.80
N ASP A 65 -7.35 6.58 12.93
CA ASP A 65 -6.24 7.53 12.93
C ASP A 65 -5.76 7.92 11.52
N GLY A 66 -6.38 7.38 10.46
CA GLY A 66 -5.99 7.66 9.08
C GLY A 66 -4.55 7.25 8.78
N ALA A 67 -4.06 6.18 9.43
CA ALA A 67 -2.69 5.73 9.27
C ALA A 67 -2.40 5.21 7.86
N VAL A 68 -1.16 5.40 7.43
CA VAL A 68 -0.62 4.86 6.17
C VAL A 68 0.53 3.92 6.46
N THR A 69 0.59 2.82 5.71
CA THR A 69 1.67 1.84 5.85
C THR A 69 2.82 2.14 4.91
N TRP A 70 4.03 1.85 5.39
CA TRP A 70 5.29 1.94 4.65
C TRP A 70 6.05 0.63 4.84
N PHE A 71 6.45 0.00 3.74
CA PHE A 71 7.35 -1.14 3.77
C PHE A 71 8.73 -0.72 4.26
N LYS A 72 9.37 -1.61 5.01
CA LYS A 72 10.78 -1.50 5.35
C LYS A 72 11.59 -1.99 4.15
N ASP A 73 12.64 -1.27 3.79
CA ASP A 73 13.61 -1.73 2.78
C ASP A 73 14.53 -2.81 3.38
N THR A 74 13.94 -3.98 3.60
CA THR A 74 14.56 -5.19 4.14
C THR A 74 14.24 -6.37 3.24
N GLU A 75 14.94 -7.49 3.40
CA GLU A 75 14.67 -8.70 2.60
C GLU A 75 13.20 -9.14 2.70
N LYS A 76 12.64 -9.15 3.92
CA LYS A 76 11.24 -9.53 4.18
C LYS A 76 10.26 -8.53 3.58
N GLY A 77 10.44 -7.22 3.82
CA GLY A 77 9.56 -6.19 3.25
C GLY A 77 9.58 -6.19 1.72
N ASN A 78 10.77 -6.35 1.14
CA ASN A 78 10.97 -6.43 -0.31
C ASN A 78 10.41 -7.73 -0.92
N ASP A 79 10.35 -8.82 -0.15
CA ASP A 79 9.72 -10.06 -0.60
C ASP A 79 8.22 -9.89 -0.83
N ILE A 80 7.54 -9.29 0.14
CA ILE A 80 6.12 -9.00 0.03
C ILE A 80 5.83 -8.12 -1.19
N TRP A 81 6.65 -7.08 -1.41
CA TRP A 81 6.55 -6.28 -2.63
C TRP A 81 6.72 -7.10 -3.90
N ARG A 82 7.75 -7.97 -3.99
CA ARG A 82 7.96 -8.83 -5.17
C ARG A 82 6.74 -9.67 -5.50
N GLN A 83 6.05 -10.18 -4.48
CA GLN A 83 4.86 -11.01 -4.65
C GLN A 83 3.62 -10.25 -5.14
N MET A 84 3.58 -8.91 -5.07
CA MET A 84 2.44 -8.10 -5.55
C MET A 84 2.34 -7.98 -7.09
N THR A 85 2.71 -9.02 -7.83
CA THR A 85 2.68 -9.02 -9.31
C THR A 85 1.28 -8.79 -9.86
N PHE A 86 0.27 -9.42 -9.27
CA PHE A 86 -1.13 -9.24 -9.66
C PHE A 86 -1.56 -7.77 -9.60
N TYR A 87 -1.27 -7.07 -8.50
CA TYR A 87 -1.69 -5.69 -8.32
C TYR A 87 -1.03 -4.74 -9.33
N ARG A 88 0.25 -4.96 -9.63
CA ARG A 88 0.97 -4.21 -10.68
C ARG A 88 0.35 -4.46 -12.05
N ALA A 89 0.07 -5.71 -12.38
CA ALA A 89 -0.56 -6.09 -13.65
C ALA A 89 -1.97 -5.47 -13.81
N MET A 90 -2.76 -5.44 -12.74
CA MET A 90 -4.06 -4.75 -12.73
C MET A 90 -3.90 -3.25 -12.98
N GLY A 91 -2.90 -2.62 -12.36
CA GLY A 91 -2.64 -1.20 -12.62
C GLY A 91 -2.27 -0.91 -14.06
N ALA A 92 -1.34 -1.69 -14.63
CA ALA A 92 -0.94 -1.58 -16.03
C ALA A 92 -2.13 -1.78 -16.99
N LYS A 93 -2.94 -2.84 -16.77
CA LYS A 93 -4.09 -3.16 -17.62
C LYS A 93 -5.17 -2.08 -17.62
N TYR A 94 -5.44 -1.49 -16.47
CA TYR A 94 -6.53 -0.52 -16.28
C TYR A 94 -6.07 0.94 -16.30
N GLY A 95 -4.80 1.21 -16.62
CA GLY A 95 -4.25 2.56 -16.70
C GLY A 95 -4.14 3.26 -15.34
N VAL A 96 -4.01 2.51 -14.25
CA VAL A 96 -3.76 3.06 -12.91
C VAL A 96 -2.26 3.29 -12.75
N ALA A 97 -1.86 4.56 -12.77
CA ALA A 97 -0.48 4.95 -12.53
C ALA A 97 -0.09 4.71 -11.06
N PHE A 98 1.03 4.02 -10.86
CA PHE A 98 1.64 3.86 -9.54
C PHE A 98 2.89 4.73 -9.41
N PHE A 99 3.12 5.16 -8.18
CA PHE A 99 4.27 5.92 -7.74
C PHE A 99 4.88 5.20 -6.55
N ILE A 100 6.20 5.33 -6.40
CA ILE A 100 6.91 4.92 -5.22
C ILE A 100 7.42 6.15 -4.49
N SER A 101 7.06 6.25 -3.22
CA SER A 101 7.60 7.24 -2.29
C SER A 101 8.60 6.56 -1.37
N GLU A 102 9.78 7.15 -1.21
CA GLU A 102 10.87 6.63 -0.38
C GLU A 102 11.34 7.71 0.62
N CYS A 103 11.73 7.29 1.84
CA CYS A 103 12.38 8.13 2.84
C CYS A 103 13.38 7.33 3.70
N ASP A 104 14.40 8.01 4.23
CA ASP A 104 15.48 7.38 5.03
C ASP A 104 15.24 7.47 6.55
N GLU A 105 14.12 8.08 6.95
CA GLU A 105 13.67 8.29 8.32
C GLU A 105 12.19 7.93 8.47
N ILE A 106 11.73 7.76 9.71
CA ILE A 106 10.33 7.43 10.00
C ILE A 106 9.43 8.63 9.64
N PRO A 107 8.47 8.46 8.70
CA PRO A 107 7.74 9.57 8.09
C PRO A 107 6.61 10.15 8.97
N GLY A 108 6.34 9.60 10.14
CA GLY A 108 5.26 10.04 11.04
C GLY A 108 5.41 9.49 12.45
N GLU A 109 4.32 9.51 13.21
CA GLU A 109 4.21 8.80 14.50
C GLU A 109 3.88 7.32 14.22
N VAL A 110 4.76 6.40 14.64
CA VAL A 110 4.55 4.96 14.47
C VAL A 110 3.50 4.49 15.46
N ILE A 111 2.41 3.92 14.95
CA ILE A 111 1.35 3.29 15.74
C ILE A 111 1.37 1.76 15.64
N TYR A 112 2.19 1.23 14.73
CA TYR A 112 2.34 -0.20 14.49
C TYR A 112 3.64 -0.49 13.74
N GLU A 113 4.29 -1.59 14.08
CA GLU A 113 5.51 -2.06 13.43
C GLU A 113 5.56 -3.59 13.45
N ASP A 114 5.89 -4.19 12.31
CA ASP A 114 6.18 -5.61 12.16
C ASP A 114 7.47 -5.82 11.35
N ASP A 115 7.81 -7.06 10.99
CA ASP A 115 9.04 -7.37 10.24
C ASP A 115 9.09 -6.80 8.81
N PHE A 116 7.94 -6.45 8.24
CA PHE A 116 7.72 -6.06 6.84
C PHE A 116 7.46 -4.56 6.67
N GLN A 117 6.73 -3.94 7.60
CA GLN A 117 6.20 -2.59 7.46
C GLN A 117 6.09 -1.84 8.80
N ILE A 118 5.87 -0.54 8.68
CA ILE A 118 5.39 0.33 9.76
C ILE A 118 4.06 0.95 9.34
N ALA A 119 3.19 1.25 10.30
CA ALA A 119 2.06 2.15 10.09
C ALA A 119 2.29 3.44 10.84
N VAL A 120 2.11 4.55 10.13
CA VAL A 120 2.31 5.88 10.69
C VAL A 120 1.05 6.72 10.57
N LYS A 121 0.80 7.56 11.57
CA LYS A 121 -0.15 8.67 11.51
C LYS A 121 0.59 10.01 11.57
N GLY A 122 -0.07 11.08 11.13
CA GLY A 122 0.45 12.44 11.21
C GLY A 122 1.82 12.56 10.54
N GLN A 123 1.86 12.45 9.20
CA GLN A 123 3.11 12.58 8.45
C GLN A 123 3.83 13.87 8.86
N LYS A 124 5.10 13.74 9.24
CA LYS A 124 5.93 14.86 9.66
C LYS A 124 6.10 15.84 8.50
N PRO A 125 6.02 17.16 8.71
CA PRO A 125 6.17 18.13 7.64
C PRO A 125 7.61 18.27 7.13
N ASP A 126 8.59 17.91 7.96
CA ASP A 126 10.03 18.04 7.72
C ASP A 126 10.68 16.76 7.15
N VAL A 127 9.95 15.64 7.09
CA VAL A 127 10.49 14.41 6.51
C VAL A 127 10.73 14.58 5.01
N ARG A 128 11.93 14.23 4.57
CA ARG A 128 12.28 14.22 3.16
C ARG A 128 11.74 12.95 2.49
N ILE A 129 10.65 13.09 1.73
CA ILE A 129 10.10 12.03 0.90
C ILE A 129 10.41 12.33 -0.56
N THR A 130 10.99 11.35 -1.26
CA THR A 130 11.18 11.40 -2.71
C THR A 130 10.14 10.52 -3.37
N THR A 131 9.32 11.09 -4.25
CA THR A 131 8.31 10.37 -5.01
C THR A 131 8.69 10.33 -6.49
N LYS A 132 8.60 9.16 -7.11
CA LYS A 132 8.83 8.97 -8.54
C LYS A 132 7.79 8.02 -9.13
N PRO A 133 7.47 8.12 -10.44
CA PRO A 133 6.69 7.10 -11.13
C PRO A 133 7.30 5.72 -10.90
N LEU A 134 6.46 4.71 -10.69
CA LEU A 134 6.90 3.33 -10.64
C LEU A 134 7.14 2.87 -12.09
N GLU A 135 8.41 2.72 -12.47
CA GLU A 135 8.78 2.15 -13.78
C GLU A 135 8.45 0.66 -13.81
N GLU A 136 7.93 0.17 -14.95
CA GLU A 136 7.57 -1.24 -15.18
C GLU A 136 8.79 -2.14 -15.41
#